data_AF-A0A3N5QLJ2-F1
#
_entry.id   AF-A0A3N5QLJ2-F1
#
_cell.length_a   1.000
_cell.length_b   1.000
_cell.length_c   1.000
_cell.angle_alpha   90.00
_cell.angle_beta   90.00
_cell.angle_gamma   90.00
#
_symmetry.space_group_name_H-M   'P 1'
#
loop_
_entity.id
_entity.type
_entity.pdbx_description
1 polymer ?
#
loop_
_entity_poly.entity_id
_entity_poly.type
_entity_poly.pdbx_seq_one_letter_code
_entity_poly.pdbx_strand_id
1 'polypeptide(L)'
;MIHNEKEYKEAVNRVGQEKKRLARQKVELKNMGLGSAEIKRAIDPMLSFHQQLEEEVQSYERLKRGQFDEVTNLQGLGQLLVSLRIARGLTQRQLAKKLGVHETQVSRDERNEYHGITLERAARILNALNADVRSRVELSNKKLNVA
;
A
#
# COMPACT_ATOMS: atom_id res chain seq x y z
N MET A 1 -2.44 -1.43 2.08
CA MET A 1 -1.40 -1.64 1.05
C MET A 1 -1.49 -3.07 0.53
N ILE A 2 -1.33 -3.26 -0.79
CA ILE A 2 -1.18 -4.56 -1.43
C ILE A 2 0.29 -5.00 -1.35
N HIS A 3 0.58 -6.17 -0.80
CA HIS A 3 1.95 -6.61 -0.55
C HIS A 3 2.47 -7.52 -1.67
N ASN A 4 1.62 -8.28 -2.34
CA ASN A 4 2.08 -9.30 -3.27
C ASN A 4 1.18 -9.43 -4.51
N GLU A 5 1.69 -10.17 -5.49
CA GLU A 5 1.02 -10.36 -6.78
C GLU A 5 -0.34 -11.08 -6.67
N LYS A 6 -0.52 -11.93 -5.64
CA LYS A 6 -1.80 -12.61 -5.40
C LYS A 6 -2.86 -11.60 -4.92
N GLU A 7 -2.53 -10.82 -3.89
CA GLU A 7 -3.38 -9.74 -3.38
C GLU A 7 -3.70 -8.72 -4.48
N TYR A 8 -2.73 -8.38 -5.33
CA TYR A 8 -2.94 -7.49 -6.49
C TYR A 8 -4.00 -8.02 -7.45
N LYS A 9 -3.88 -9.29 -7.87
CA LYS A 9 -4.86 -9.91 -8.78
C LYS A 9 -6.25 -9.98 -8.18
N GLU A 10 -6.34 -10.28 -6.89
CA GLU A 10 -7.61 -10.30 -6.14
C GLU A 10 -8.22 -8.90 -6.08
N ALA A 11 -7.42 -7.86 -5.80
CA ALA A 11 -7.86 -6.47 -5.76
C ALA A 11 -8.38 -5.99 -7.14
N VAL A 12 -7.63 -6.24 -8.22
CA VAL A 12 -8.06 -5.89 -9.60
C VAL A 12 -9.39 -6.54 -9.97
N ASN A 13 -9.55 -7.83 -9.65
CA ASN A 13 -10.81 -8.53 -9.89
C ASN A 13 -11.97 -7.92 -9.09
N ARG A 14 -11.72 -7.58 -7.83
CA ARG A 14 -12.70 -6.96 -6.94
C ARG A 14 -13.12 -5.56 -7.41
N VAL A 15 -12.19 -4.72 -7.83
CA VAL A 15 -12.46 -3.42 -8.47
C VAL A 15 -13.43 -3.59 -9.64
N GLY A 16 -13.17 -4.57 -10.52
CA GLY A 16 -14.04 -4.86 -11.66
C GLY A 16 -15.45 -5.31 -11.27
N GLN A 17 -15.58 -6.10 -10.21
CA GLN A 17 -16.87 -6.56 -9.70
C GLN A 17 -17.66 -5.43 -9.02
N GLU A 18 -16.99 -4.63 -8.19
CA GLU A 18 -17.60 -3.50 -7.49
C GLU A 18 -18.11 -2.45 -8.48
N LYS A 19 -17.35 -2.15 -9.53
CA LYS A 19 -17.77 -1.25 -10.60
C LYS A 19 -19.06 -1.72 -11.29
N LYS A 20 -19.15 -3.02 -11.61
CA LYS A 20 -20.38 -3.61 -12.19
C LYS A 20 -21.55 -3.55 -11.21
N ARG A 21 -21.32 -3.81 -9.92
CA ARG A 21 -22.34 -3.76 -8.88
C ARG A 21 -22.87 -2.33 -8.68
N LEU A 22 -21.99 -1.34 -8.61
CA LEU A 22 -22.34 0.08 -8.52
C LEU A 22 -23.21 0.53 -9.70
N ALA A 23 -22.87 0.12 -10.93
CA ALA A 23 -23.66 0.44 -12.11
C ALA A 23 -25.06 -0.16 -12.04
N ARG A 24 -25.20 -1.44 -11.65
CA ARG A 24 -26.49 -2.11 -11.47
C ARG A 24 -27.34 -1.43 -10.41
N GLN A 25 -26.76 -1.15 -9.24
CA GLN A 25 -27.45 -0.49 -8.14
C GLN A 25 -28.00 0.89 -8.54
N LYS A 26 -27.23 1.68 -9.29
CA LYS A 26 -27.70 2.98 -9.82
C LYS A 26 -28.93 2.84 -10.71
N VAL A 27 -28.94 1.81 -11.58
CA VAL A 27 -30.08 1.54 -12.48
C VAL A 27 -31.30 1.10 -11.68
N GLU A 28 -31.13 0.20 -10.71
CA GLU A 28 -32.22 -0.27 -9.85
C GLU A 28 -32.86 0.87 -9.04
N LEU A 29 -32.05 1.71 -8.40
CA LEU A 29 -32.56 2.85 -7.63
C LEU A 29 -33.30 3.86 -8.54
N LYS A 30 -32.83 4.06 -9.77
CA LYS A 30 -33.54 4.88 -10.77
C LYS A 30 -34.88 4.27 -11.17
N ASN A 31 -34.93 2.95 -11.36
CA ASN A 31 -36.17 2.24 -11.70
C ASN A 31 -37.18 2.23 -10.54
N MET A 32 -36.71 2.35 -9.30
CA MET A 32 -37.54 2.56 -8.11
C MET A 32 -38.08 4.00 -8.00
N GLY A 33 -37.75 4.88 -8.94
CA GLY A 33 -38.25 6.26 -8.99
C GLY A 33 -37.51 7.23 -8.06
N LEU A 34 -36.37 6.85 -7.50
CA LEU A 34 -35.59 7.74 -6.63
C LEU A 34 -35.05 8.94 -7.41
N GLY A 35 -35.01 10.09 -6.74
CA GLY A 35 -34.39 11.30 -7.26
C GLY A 35 -32.86 11.19 -7.30
N SER A 36 -32.22 12.01 -8.14
CA SER A 36 -30.75 11.99 -8.31
C SER A 36 -29.97 12.19 -7.00
N ALA A 37 -30.47 13.05 -6.11
CA ALA A 37 -29.85 13.33 -4.81
C ALA A 37 -29.92 12.13 -3.84
N GLU A 38 -31.02 11.37 -3.88
CA GLU A 38 -31.22 10.18 -3.04
C GLU A 38 -30.36 9.02 -3.54
N ILE A 39 -30.32 8.82 -4.86
CA ILE A 39 -29.43 7.85 -5.50
C ILE A 39 -27.97 8.16 -5.16
N LYS A 40 -27.56 9.43 -5.27
CA LYS A 40 -26.20 9.85 -4.91
C LYS A 40 -25.88 9.48 -3.46
N ARG A 41 -26.75 9.87 -2.51
CA ARG A 41 -26.55 9.59 -1.08
C ARG A 41 -26.44 8.09 -0.79
N ALA A 42 -27.21 7.26 -1.48
CA ALA A 42 -27.17 5.81 -1.31
C ALA A 42 -25.88 5.18 -1.87
N ILE A 43 -25.31 5.76 -2.94
CA ILE A 43 -24.16 5.20 -3.65
C ILE A 43 -22.82 5.73 -3.13
N ASP A 44 -22.76 6.97 -2.65
CA ASP A 44 -21.52 7.64 -2.24
C ASP A 44 -20.63 6.81 -1.30
N PRO A 45 -21.16 6.10 -0.27
CA PRO A 45 -20.33 5.24 0.57
C PRO A 45 -19.66 4.10 -0.22
N MET A 46 -20.42 3.42 -1.09
CA MET A 46 -19.89 2.34 -1.92
C MET A 46 -18.87 2.87 -2.94
N LEU A 47 -19.09 4.07 -3.47
CA LEU A 47 -18.17 4.73 -4.39
C LEU A 47 -16.84 5.07 -3.70
N SER A 48 -16.89 5.56 -2.46
CA SER A 48 -15.69 5.85 -1.67
C SER A 48 -14.83 4.60 -1.43
N PHE A 49 -15.45 3.49 -1.01
CA PHE A 49 -14.73 2.22 -0.86
C PHE A 49 -14.12 1.72 -2.17
N HIS A 50 -14.84 1.87 -3.28
CA HIS A 50 -14.34 1.51 -4.61
C HIS A 50 -13.12 2.34 -5.00
N GLN A 51 -13.17 3.66 -4.78
CA GLN A 51 -12.06 4.57 -5.05
C GLN A 51 -10.83 4.22 -4.22
N GLN A 52 -11.01 3.92 -2.93
CA GLN A 52 -9.90 3.49 -2.07
C GLN A 52 -9.23 2.22 -2.58
N LEU A 53 -10.00 1.23 -3.06
CA LEU A 53 -9.43 0.01 -3.63
C LEU A 53 -8.72 0.27 -4.97
N GLU A 54 -9.27 1.14 -5.83
CA GLU A 54 -8.60 1.58 -7.06
C GLU A 54 -7.27 2.27 -6.75
N GLU A 55 -7.21 3.13 -5.73
CA GLU A 55 -6.00 3.79 -5.27
C GLU A 55 -4.94 2.78 -4.78
N GLU A 56 -5.34 1.73 -4.05
CA GLU A 56 -4.39 0.68 -3.63
C GLU A 56 -3.80 -0.08 -4.83
N VAL A 57 -4.62 -0.40 -5.83
CA VAL A 57 -4.18 -1.05 -7.08
C VAL A 57 -3.19 -0.14 -7.81
N GLN A 58 -3.53 1.13 -8.00
CA GLN A 58 -2.65 2.10 -8.66
C GLN A 58 -1.34 2.28 -7.89
N SER A 59 -1.41 2.34 -6.56
CA SER A 59 -0.23 2.43 -5.71
C SER A 59 0.71 1.24 -5.95
N TYR A 60 0.18 0.01 -5.94
CA TYR A 60 0.97 -1.19 -6.24
C TYR A 60 1.66 -1.12 -7.62
N GLU A 61 0.95 -0.67 -8.64
CA GLU A 61 1.52 -0.51 -9.99
C GLU A 61 2.63 0.54 -10.05
N ARG A 62 2.48 1.67 -9.33
CA ARG A 62 3.54 2.69 -9.19
C ARG A 62 4.78 2.10 -8.54
N LEU A 63 4.61 1.37 -7.44
CA LEU A 63 5.72 0.71 -6.73
C LEU A 63 6.44 -0.29 -7.64
N LYS A 64 5.70 -1.08 -8.44
CA LYS A 64 6.28 -2.01 -9.42
C LYS A 64 7.13 -1.30 -10.48
N ARG A 65 6.81 -0.04 -10.81
CA ARG A 65 7.60 0.83 -11.69
C ARG A 65 8.77 1.55 -10.98
N GLY A 66 8.99 1.29 -9.69
CA GLY A 66 10.04 1.94 -8.91
C GLY A 66 9.72 3.39 -8.56
N GLN A 67 8.45 3.78 -8.56
CA GLN A 67 7.99 5.09 -8.10
C GLN A 67 7.68 4.99 -6.61
N PHE A 68 8.46 5.66 -5.78
CA PHE A 68 8.35 5.62 -4.32
C PHE A 68 8.05 7.00 -3.76
N ASP A 69 7.25 7.05 -2.70
CA ASP A 69 7.01 8.28 -1.94
C ASP A 69 8.17 8.57 -1.00
N GLU A 70 8.37 9.86 -0.65
CA GLU A 70 9.41 10.27 0.29
C GLU A 70 9.09 9.82 1.72
N VAL A 71 10.11 9.34 2.42
CA VAL A 71 10.02 9.00 3.85
C VAL A 71 10.49 10.19 4.68
N THR A 72 9.58 10.75 5.49
CA THR A 72 9.88 11.86 6.40
C THR A 72 10.14 11.33 7.81
N ASN A 73 11.27 11.71 8.43
CA ASN A 73 11.62 11.30 9.81
C ASN A 73 11.47 9.79 10.06
N LEU A 74 11.85 8.95 9.08
CA LEU A 74 11.72 7.49 9.10
C LEU A 74 10.28 6.95 9.18
N GLN A 75 9.26 7.82 9.17
CA GLN A 75 7.86 7.42 9.10
C GLN A 75 7.57 6.81 7.74
N GLY A 76 7.00 5.61 7.73
CA GLY A 76 6.79 4.86 6.49
C GLY A 76 8.00 4.05 6.02
N LEU A 77 9.10 3.98 6.79
CA LEU A 77 10.26 3.14 6.44
C LEU A 77 9.85 1.69 6.17
N GLY A 78 8.98 1.12 6.98
CA GLY A 78 8.53 -0.26 6.78
C GLY A 78 7.72 -0.46 5.48
N GLN A 79 6.84 0.49 5.14
CA GLN A 79 6.16 0.51 3.84
C GLN A 79 7.15 0.64 2.68
N LEU A 80 8.20 1.46 2.84
CA LEU A 80 9.27 1.57 1.85
C LEU A 80 10.01 0.24 1.65
N LEU A 81 10.29 -0.52 2.71
CA LEU A 81 10.92 -1.84 2.58
C LEU A 81 10.06 -2.84 1.78
N VAL A 82 8.76 -2.88 2.05
CA VAL A 82 7.79 -3.68 1.26
C VAL A 82 7.80 -3.23 -0.20
N SER A 83 7.73 -1.93 -0.41
CA SER A 83 7.70 -1.29 -1.73
C SER A 83 8.93 -1.63 -2.57
N LEU A 84 10.13 -1.56 -1.96
CA LEU A 84 11.39 -1.92 -2.60
C LEU A 84 11.41 -3.40 -3.00
N ARG A 85 10.88 -4.30 -2.17
CA ARG A 85 10.76 -5.72 -2.54
C ARG A 85 9.86 -5.90 -3.77
N ILE A 86 8.70 -5.23 -3.79
CA ILE A 86 7.76 -5.27 -4.92
C ILE A 86 8.42 -4.73 -6.19
N ALA A 87 9.10 -3.59 -6.11
CA ALA A 87 9.82 -2.99 -7.23
C ALA A 87 10.93 -3.90 -7.78
N ARG A 88 11.58 -4.69 -6.91
CA ARG A 88 12.57 -5.71 -7.31
C ARG A 88 11.95 -6.98 -7.88
N GLY A 89 10.62 -7.10 -7.91
CA GLY A 89 9.91 -8.28 -8.39
C GLY A 89 10.16 -9.53 -7.53
N LEU A 90 10.61 -9.35 -6.28
CA LEU A 90 10.93 -10.48 -5.40
C LEU A 90 9.71 -10.94 -4.63
N THR A 91 9.54 -12.25 -4.47
CA THR A 91 8.54 -12.83 -3.56
C THR A 91 9.01 -12.76 -2.10
N GLN A 92 8.06 -12.87 -1.16
CA GLN A 92 8.38 -12.96 0.28
C GLN A 92 9.33 -14.13 0.57
N ARG A 93 9.10 -15.30 -0.06
CA ARG A 93 10.01 -16.45 -0.01
C ARG A 93 11.42 -16.15 -0.49
N GLN A 94 11.57 -15.42 -1.60
CA GLN A 94 12.89 -15.06 -2.14
C GLN A 94 13.62 -14.08 -1.22
N LEU A 95 12.93 -13.09 -0.66
CA LEU A 95 13.51 -12.20 0.35
C LEU A 95 13.91 -12.98 1.61
N ALA A 96 13.04 -13.87 2.11
CA ALA A 96 13.33 -14.71 3.27
C ALA A 96 14.58 -15.57 3.06
N LYS A 97 14.73 -16.18 1.87
CA LYS A 97 15.94 -16.94 1.49
C LYS A 97 17.20 -16.06 1.52
N LYS A 98 17.14 -14.83 1.01
CA LYS A 98 18.27 -13.89 1.05
C LYS A 98 18.62 -13.45 2.48
N LEU A 99 17.63 -13.39 3.36
CA LEU A 99 17.80 -13.01 4.77
C LEU A 99 18.20 -14.17 5.68
N GLY A 100 18.11 -15.42 5.19
CA GLY A 100 18.34 -16.62 6.00
C GLY A 100 17.25 -16.86 7.05
N VAL A 101 16.01 -16.47 6.77
CA VAL A 101 14.86 -16.63 7.67
C VAL A 101 13.72 -17.41 7.01
N HIS A 102 12.74 -17.82 7.80
CA HIS A 102 11.54 -18.48 7.27
C HIS A 102 10.60 -17.48 6.60
N GLU A 103 9.92 -17.89 5.53
CA GLU A 103 8.96 -17.06 4.78
C GLU A 103 7.87 -16.45 5.66
N THR A 104 7.33 -17.23 6.61
CA THR A 104 6.33 -16.76 7.58
C THR A 104 6.78 -15.53 8.36
N GLN A 105 8.08 -15.40 8.65
CA GLN A 105 8.60 -14.24 9.35
C GLN A 105 8.52 -12.99 8.48
N VAL A 106 8.97 -13.07 7.22
CA VAL A 106 8.83 -11.96 6.26
C VAL A 106 7.36 -11.63 6.03
N SER A 107 6.50 -12.63 5.82
CA SER A 107 5.06 -12.43 5.63
C SER A 107 4.40 -11.71 6.81
N ARG A 108 4.75 -12.10 8.05
CA ARG A 108 4.23 -11.46 9.26
C ARG A 108 4.75 -10.04 9.42
N ASP A 109 6.05 -9.84 9.21
CA ASP A 109 6.66 -8.53 9.35
C ASP A 109 6.09 -7.56 8.30
N GLU A 110 5.94 -7.98 7.04
CA GLU A 110 5.33 -7.15 5.98
C GLU A 110 3.85 -6.84 6.25
N ARG A 111 3.08 -7.81 6.77
CA ARG A 111 1.67 -7.58 7.13
C ARG A 111 1.50 -6.51 8.21
N ASN A 112 2.49 -6.38 9.09
CA ASN A 112 2.55 -5.32 10.10
C ASN A 112 3.42 -4.13 9.65
N GLU A 113 3.69 -4.03 8.34
CA GLU A 113 4.50 -2.99 7.72
C GLU A 113 5.83 -2.74 8.46
N TYR A 114 6.47 -3.82 8.91
CA TYR A 114 7.70 -3.80 9.70
C TYR A 114 7.66 -2.87 10.93
N HIS A 115 6.48 -2.64 11.51
CA HIS A 115 6.35 -1.81 12.70
C HIS A 115 7.28 -2.32 13.83
N GLY A 116 8.07 -1.41 14.41
CA GLY A 116 9.06 -1.74 15.44
C GLY A 116 10.34 -2.39 14.93
N ILE A 117 10.61 -2.40 13.61
CA ILE A 117 11.86 -2.91 13.05
C ILE A 117 13.08 -2.15 13.58
N THR A 118 14.15 -2.89 13.90
CA THR A 118 15.44 -2.29 14.24
C THR A 118 16.16 -1.75 13.01
N LEU A 119 16.98 -0.71 13.18
CA LEU A 119 17.79 -0.18 12.07
C LEU A 119 18.71 -1.24 11.47
N GLU A 120 19.28 -2.12 12.28
CA GLU A 120 20.12 -3.23 11.81
C GLU A 120 19.35 -4.17 10.88
N ARG A 121 18.12 -4.56 11.27
CA ARG A 121 17.28 -5.44 10.44
C ARG A 121 16.84 -4.74 9.17
N ALA A 122 16.50 -3.45 9.24
CA ALA A 122 16.18 -2.65 8.06
C ALA A 122 17.36 -2.57 7.09
N ALA A 123 18.57 -2.31 7.58
CA ALA A 123 19.79 -2.29 6.77
C ALA A 123 20.07 -3.64 6.10
N ARG A 124 19.88 -4.76 6.82
CA ARG A 124 19.99 -6.11 6.23
C ARG A 124 19.00 -6.34 5.11
N ILE A 125 17.76 -5.86 5.25
CA ILE A 125 16.74 -5.94 4.19
C ILE A 125 17.16 -5.09 2.98
N LEU A 126 17.58 -3.84 3.18
CA LEU A 126 18.05 -2.97 2.11
C LEU A 126 19.20 -3.60 1.33
N ASN A 127 20.19 -4.18 2.03
CA ASN A 127 21.30 -4.91 1.43
C ASN A 127 20.82 -6.13 0.64
N ALA A 128 19.90 -6.93 1.18
CA ALA A 128 19.33 -8.09 0.49
C ALA A 128 18.58 -7.70 -0.79
N LEU A 129 17.94 -6.52 -0.79
CA LEU A 129 17.25 -5.92 -1.91
C LEU A 129 18.18 -5.14 -2.86
N ASN A 130 19.46 -5.00 -2.52
CA ASN A 130 20.46 -4.20 -3.24
C ASN A 130 19.99 -2.75 -3.45
N ALA A 131 19.37 -2.15 -2.42
CA ALA A 131 18.79 -0.82 -2.48
C ALA A 131 19.56 0.17 -1.58
N ASP A 132 19.86 1.34 -2.12
CA ASP A 132 20.47 2.44 -1.39
C ASP A 132 19.40 3.44 -0.95
N VAL A 133 19.34 3.71 0.36
CA VAL A 133 18.50 4.77 0.92
C VAL A 133 19.41 5.90 1.39
N ARG A 134 19.18 7.10 0.86
CA ARG A 134 19.91 8.31 1.25
C ARG A 134 18.94 9.29 1.89
N SER A 135 19.32 9.84 3.02
CA SER A 135 18.50 10.82 3.75
C SER A 135 19.15 12.21 3.68
N ARG A 136 18.31 13.23 3.52
CA ARG A 136 18.69 14.63 3.71
C ARG A 136 18.16 15.10 5.06
N VAL A 137 18.96 15.88 5.78
CA VAL A 137 18.61 16.41 7.10
C VAL A 137 18.56 17.94 7.02
N GLU A 138 17.44 18.51 7.47
CA GLU A 138 17.20 19.94 7.54
C GLU A 138 16.64 20.27 8.93
N LEU A 139 17.04 21.39 9.51
CA LEU A 139 16.50 21.84 10.80
C LEU A 139 15.11 22.41 10.60
N SER A 140 14.13 21.92 11.37
CA SER A 140 12.79 22.52 11.36
C SER A 140 12.82 23.88 12.08
N ASN A 141 12.24 24.92 11.50
CA ASN A 141 12.07 26.24 12.13
C ASN A 141 11.08 26.25 13.32
N LYS A 142 10.65 25.08 13.81
CA LYS A 142 9.86 24.99 15.05
C LYS A 142 10.78 25.38 16.21
N LYS A 143 10.39 26.40 16.98
CA LYS A 143 11.08 26.76 18.22
C LYS A 143 11.17 25.52 19.11
N LEU A 144 12.40 25.08 19.37
CA LEU A 144 12.69 24.09 20.40
C LEU A 144 12.41 24.77 21.74
N ASN A 145 11.26 24.48 22.35
CA ASN A 145 11.05 24.82 23.75
C ASN A 145 11.91 23.85 24.58
N VAL A 146 13.14 24.26 24.87
CA VAL A 146 14.00 23.59 25.83
C VAL A 146 13.55 24.06 27.21
N ALA A 147 13.06 23.12 28.02
CA ALA A 147 12.78 23.33 29.45
C ALA A 147 14.05 23.15 30.27
#